data_AF-A0A3G2R4H0-F1
#
_entry.id   AF-A0A3G2R4H0-F1
#
_cell.length_a   1.000
_cell.length_b   1.000
_cell.length_c   1.000
_cell.angle_alpha   90.00
_cell.angle_beta   90.00
_cell.angle_gamma   90.00
#
_symmetry.space_group_name_H-M   'P 1'
#
loop_
_entity.id
_entity.type
_entity.pdbx_description
1 polymer ?
#
loop_
_entity_poly.entity_id
_entity_poly.type
_entity_poly.pdbx_seq_one_letter_code
_entity_poly.pdbx_strand_id
1 'polypeptide(L)' 'MALGQKRNKLVIPEANKAMEQFKTEVAREVGITAPADGYWGNYSSRDCGAVGGHMVRRMIEDYERRLSGGGTTQ' A
#
# COMPACT_ATOMS: atom_id res chain seq x y z
N MET A 1 3.58 2.70 8.71
CA MET A 1 2.23 2.08 8.75
C MET A 1 2.34 0.73 9.45
N ALA A 2 1.35 0.41 10.30
CA ALA A 2 1.43 -0.44 11.51
C ALA A 2 2.05 0.29 12.71
N LEU A 3 1.30 0.38 13.81
CA LEU A 3 1.70 1.02 15.08
C LEU A 3 3.00 0.43 15.69
N GLY A 4 3.42 -0.76 15.25
CA GLY A 4 4.58 -1.48 15.78
C GLY A 4 5.95 -1.08 15.22
N GLN A 5 6.04 -0.25 14.17
CA GLN A 5 7.33 0.13 13.56
C GLN A 5 7.44 1.64 13.34
N LYS A 6 7.83 2.38 14.39
CA LYS A 6 8.09 3.83 14.34
C LYS A 6 9.24 4.24 13.41
N ARG A 7 10.05 3.29 12.94
CA ARG A 7 11.22 3.53 12.08
C ARG A 7 10.91 3.59 10.58
N ASN A 8 9.76 3.09 10.13
CA ASN A 8 9.37 3.16 8.72
C ASN A 8 8.61 4.46 8.44
N LYS A 9 9.35 5.54 8.23
CA LYS A 9 8.81 6.81 7.72
C LYS A 9 8.68 6.75 6.21
N LEU A 10 7.60 7.32 5.69
CA LEU A 10 7.43 7.51 4.25
C LEU A 10 8.47 8.51 3.75
N VAL A 11 9.04 8.24 2.57
CA VAL A 11 9.99 9.16 1.91
C VAL A 11 9.33 10.50 1.61
N ILE A 12 8.05 10.47 1.22
CA ILE A 12 7.21 11.65 1.02
C ILE A 12 6.18 11.68 2.17
N PRO A 13 6.39 12.51 3.21
CA PRO A 13 5.52 12.54 4.38
C PRO A 13 4.10 13.03 4.05
N GLU A 14 3.95 13.89 3.04
CA GLU A 14 2.67 14.43 2.59
C GLU A 14 1.76 13.34 1.98
N ALA A 15 2.36 12.27 1.43
CA ALA A 15 1.63 11.15 0.85
C ALA A 15 1.02 10.21 1.91
N ASN A 16 1.21 10.46 3.21
CA ASN A 16 0.76 9.56 4.27
C ASN A 16 -0.73 9.22 4.18
N LYS A 17 -1.58 10.25 4.05
CA LYS A 17 -3.03 10.07 3.93
C LYS A 17 -3.42 9.25 2.69
N ALA A 18 -2.82 9.55 1.54
CA ALA A 18 -3.08 8.82 0.30
C ALA A 18 -2.65 7.34 0.42
N MET A 19 -1.52 7.09 1.07
CA MET A 19 -0.99 5.75 1.30
C MET A 19 -1.85 4.94 2.28
N GLU A 20 -2.47 5.58 3.28
CA GLU A 20 -3.42 4.91 4.18
C GLU A 20 -4.74 4.55 3.49
N GLN A 21 -5.25 5.43 2.63
CA GLN A 21 -6.40 5.14 1.78
C GLN A 21 -6.11 3.96 0.86
N PHE A 22 -4.98 4.02 0.15
CA PHE A 22 -4.54 2.96 -0.76
C PHE A 22 -4.39 1.60 -0.06
N LYS A 23 -3.78 1.57 1.14
CA LYS A 23 -3.72 0.35 1.96
C LYS A 23 -5.11 -0.21 2.25
N THR A 24 -6.08 0.66 2.56
CA THR A 24 -7.43 0.26 2.91
C THR A 24 -8.18 -0.32 1.71
N GLU A 25 -7.97 0.27 0.52
CA GLU A 25 -8.51 -0.25 -0.74
C GLU A 25 -7.92 -1.62 -1.08
N VAL A 26 -6.59 -1.74 -1.08
CA VAL A 26 -5.92 -3.01 -1.37
C VAL A 26 -6.27 -4.08 -0.35
N ALA A 27 -6.38 -3.73 0.94
CA ALA A 27 -6.81 -4.68 1.96
C ALA A 27 -8.21 -5.26 1.62
N ARG A 28 -9.16 -4.39 1.26
CA ARG A 28 -10.51 -4.81 0.85
C ARG A 28 -10.49 -5.73 -0.37
N GLU A 29 -9.65 -5.43 -1.37
CA GLU A 29 -9.50 -6.28 -2.57
C GLU A 29 -8.94 -7.67 -2.24
N VAL A 30 -7.98 -7.76 -1.31
CA VAL A 30 -7.41 -9.03 -0.85
C VAL A 30 -8.36 -9.79 0.10
N GLY A 31 -9.53 -9.21 0.43
CA GLY A 31 -10.51 -9.81 1.33
C GLY A 31 -10.16 -9.64 2.81
N ILE A 32 -9.24 -8.74 3.13
CA ILE A 32 -8.79 -8.45 4.50
C ILE A 32 -9.40 -7.13 4.95
N THR A 33 -10.09 -7.14 6.09
CA THR A 33 -10.61 -5.91 6.66
C THR A 33 -9.47 -5.13 7.32
N ALA A 34 -9.19 -3.92 6.85
CA ALA A 34 -8.20 -3.08 7.51
C ALA A 34 -8.65 -2.81 8.98
N PRO A 35 -7.79 -3.01 9.98
CA PRO A 35 -8.12 -2.72 11.37
C PRO A 35 -8.42 -1.22 11.55
N ALA A 36 -9.56 -0.90 12.15
CA ALA A 36 -9.99 0.47 12.43
C ALA A 36 -9.01 1.21 13.37
N ASP A 37 -8.36 0.46 14.28
CA ASP A 37 -7.35 0.97 15.21
C ASP A 37 -5.96 1.13 14.56
N GLY A 38 -5.79 0.70 13.30
CA GLY A 38 -4.49 0.73 12.60
C GLY A 38 -3.46 -0.27 13.15
N TYR A 39 -3.85 -1.11 14.12
CA TYR A 39 -3.04 -2.19 14.66
C TYR A 39 -3.20 -3.49 13.83
N TRP A 40 -2.15 -3.84 13.10
CA TRP A 40 -2.11 -5.05 12.26
C TRP A 40 -1.54 -6.27 12.99
N GLY A 41 -1.19 -6.16 14.28
CA GLY A 41 -0.57 -7.27 15.02
C GLY A 41 -1.52 -8.43 15.36
N ASN A 42 -2.84 -8.22 15.26
CA ASN A 42 -3.85 -9.27 15.44
C ASN A 42 -4.13 -10.06 14.14
N TYR A 43 -3.60 -9.60 13.00
CA TYR A 43 -3.74 -10.28 11.71
C TYR A 43 -2.57 -11.24 11.48
N SER A 44 -2.80 -12.30 10.71
CA SER A 44 -1.72 -13.24 10.39
C SER A 44 -0.62 -12.50 9.60
N SER A 45 0.64 -12.87 9.84
CA SER A 45 1.76 -12.28 9.08
C SER A 45 1.63 -12.53 7.58
N ARG A 46 0.94 -13.60 7.19
CA ARG A 46 0.62 -13.92 5.79
C ARG A 46 -0.35 -12.90 5.19
N ASP A 47 -1.39 -12.53 5.91
CA ASP A 47 -2.40 -11.57 5.46
C ASP A 47 -1.80 -10.16 5.36
N CYS A 48 -1.08 -9.74 6.41
CA CYS A 48 -0.33 -8.48 6.40
C CYS A 48 0.67 -8.42 5.23
N GLY A 49 1.38 -9.53 4.98
CA GLY A 49 2.32 -9.67 3.87
C GLY A 49 1.65 -9.64 2.50
N ALA A 50 0.48 -10.28 2.36
CA ALA A 50 -0.30 -10.26 1.13
C ALA A 50 -0.72 -8.83 0.80
N VAL A 51 -1.32 -8.08 1.73
CA VAL A 51 -1.72 -6.67 1.50
C VAL A 51 -0.52 -5.83 1.06
N GLY A 52 0.60 -5.91 1.78
CA GLY A 52 1.82 -5.18 1.43
C GLY A 52 2.37 -5.55 0.04
N GLY A 53 2.35 -6.83 -0.32
CA GLY A 53 2.78 -7.32 -1.63
C GLY A 53 1.88 -6.83 -2.76
N HIS A 54 0.55 -6.89 -2.57
CA HIS A 54 -0.42 -6.38 -3.53
C HIS A 54 -0.29 -4.86 -3.73
N MET A 55 -0.04 -4.11 -2.65
CA MET A 55 0.22 -2.67 -2.74
C MET A 55 1.42 -2.36 -3.64
N VAL A 56 2.54 -3.05 -3.44
CA VAL A 56 3.77 -2.84 -4.24
C VAL A 56 3.54 -3.26 -5.69
N ARG A 57 2.90 -4.41 -5.91
CA ARG A 57 2.61 -4.90 -7.27
C ARG A 57 1.78 -3.90 -8.06
N ARG A 58 0.74 -3.34 -7.45
CA ARG A 58 -0.12 -2.32 -8.07
C ARG A 58 0.61 -1.01 -8.34
N MET A 59 1.51 -0.57 -7.45
CA MET A 59 2.36 0.61 -7.69
C MET A 59 3.29 0.38 -8.88
N ILE A 60 3.89 -0.80 -8.98
CA ILE A 60 4.76 -1.17 -10.10
C ILE A 60 3.94 -1.22 -11.40
N GLU A 61 2.76 -1.85 -11.39
CA GLU A 61 1.89 -1.89 -12.56
C GLU A 61 1.48 -0.50 -13.06
N ASP A 62 1.11 0.42 -12.15
CA ASP A 62 0.80 1.81 -12.51
C ASP A 62 2.03 2.55 -13.04
N TYR A 63 3.19 2.35 -12.40
CA TYR A 63 4.45 2.92 -12.85
C TYR A 63 4.86 2.41 -14.24
N GLU A 64 4.77 1.10 -14.48
CA GLU A 64 5.01 0.45 -15.77
C GLU A 64 4.02 0.92 -16.83
N ARG A 65 2.74 1.13 -16.49
CA ARG A 65 1.74 1.71 -17.40
C ARG A 65 2.08 3.15 -17.77
N ARG A 66 2.53 3.97 -16.83
CA ARG A 66 2.98 5.35 -17.09
C ARG A 66 4.25 5.37 -17.93
N LEU A 67 5.17 4.45 -17.67
CA LEU A 67 6.42 4.32 -18.42
C LEU A 67 6.17 3.81 -19.85
N SER A 68 5.30 2.82 -20.02
CA SER A 68 4.93 2.26 -21.32
C SER A 68 4.01 3.19 -22.13
N GLY A 69 3.24 4.07 -21.47
CA GLY A 69 2.50 5.16 -22.11
C GLY A 69 3.34 6.43 -22.36
N GLY A 70 4.56 6.49 -21.84
CA GLY A 70 5.45 7.66 -21.81
C GLY A 70 6.50 7.72 -22.91
N GLY A 71 6.22 7.09 -24.06
CA GLY A 71 6.97 7.25 -25.31
C GLY A 71 6.29 8.17 -26.33
N THR A 72 5.34 9.00 -25.92
CA THR A 72 4.63 9.91 -26.84
C THR A 72 4.58 11.32 -26.27
N THR A 73 5.70 12.02 -26.46
CA THR A 73 5.66 13.43 -26.88
C THR A 73 4.93 13.47 -28.22
N GLN A 74 3.73 14.06 -28.27
CA GLN A 74 3.24 14.95 -29.34
C GLN A 74 2.08 15.79 -28.79
#